data_AF-A0A7Y5AHT6-F1
#
_entry.id   AF-A0A7Y5AHT6-F1
#
_cell.length_a   1.000
_cell.length_b   1.000
_cell.length_c   1.000
_cell.angle_alpha   90.00
_cell.angle_beta   90.00
_cell.angle_gamma   90.00
#
_symmetry.space_group_name_H-M   'P 1'
#
loop_
_entity.id
_entity.type
_entity.pdbx_description
1 polymer ?
#
loop_
_entity_poly.entity_id
_entity_poly.type
_entity_poly.pdbx_seq_one_letter_code
_entity_poly.pdbx_strand_id
1 'polypeptide(L)'
;MNAPFDQLSTWLKEHRITEVECVISDLTGIARGKIAPTAKFLHERGMRLPESVLLQTVTGDYVDDDIYYNLLDAADIDMVCRPDPTAVYQIPWAIEPTAIVIHDTFDKQGNPIELSPRNVLKKVLKLYAEKGWQPIVAPEMEFYLTKRCEDPDLPLQVPLGRSGRAESGRQSFSI
;
A
#
# COMPACT_ATOMS: atom_id res chain seq x y z
N MET A 1 -10.08 -15.14 -20.43
CA MET A 1 -10.24 -15.81 -19.12
C MET A 1 -10.34 -14.72 -18.06
N ASN A 2 -11.53 -14.51 -17.47
CA ASN A 2 -11.82 -13.48 -16.45
C ASN A 2 -11.86 -14.02 -15.01
N ALA A 3 -11.62 -15.32 -14.81
CA ALA A 3 -11.84 -16.03 -13.55
C ALA A 3 -11.26 -15.35 -12.29
N PRO A 4 -10.05 -14.74 -12.31
CA PRO A 4 -9.51 -14.09 -11.12
C PRO A 4 -10.27 -12.82 -10.73
N PHE A 5 -10.73 -12.02 -11.70
CA PHE A 5 -11.49 -10.80 -11.41
C PHE A 5 -12.93 -11.12 -10.97
N ASP A 6 -13.50 -12.20 -11.51
CA ASP A 6 -14.83 -12.69 -11.12
C ASP A 6 -14.83 -13.19 -9.66
N GLN A 7 -13.72 -13.76 -9.19
CA GLN A 7 -13.52 -14.11 -7.77
C GLN A 7 -13.53 -12.86 -6.88
N LEU A 8 -12.79 -11.81 -7.26
CA LEU A 8 -12.78 -10.54 -6.54
C LEU A 8 -14.18 -9.92 -6.47
N SER A 9 -14.93 -9.92 -7.58
CA SER A 9 -16.30 -9.41 -7.61
C SER A 9 -17.22 -10.17 -6.67
N THR A 10 -17.11 -11.50 -6.64
CA THR A 10 -17.87 -12.36 -5.74
C THR A 10 -17.52 -12.05 -4.28
N TRP A 11 -16.22 -11.98 -3.96
CA TRP A 11 -15.75 -11.68 -2.61
C TRP A 11 -16.29 -10.33 -2.09
N LEU A 12 -16.22 -9.26 -2.91
CA LEU A 12 -16.73 -7.94 -2.54
C LEU A 12 -18.25 -7.96 -2.25
N LYS A 13 -19.01 -8.76 -3.01
CA LYS A 13 -20.46 -8.91 -2.81
C LYS A 13 -20.79 -9.69 -1.54
N GLU A 14 -20.10 -10.80 -1.30
CA GLU A 14 -20.30 -11.64 -0.11
C GLU A 14 -20.06 -10.85 1.18
N HIS A 15 -19.05 -9.98 1.18
CA HIS A 15 -18.69 -9.12 2.30
C HIS A 15 -19.45 -7.79 2.32
N ARG A 16 -20.38 -7.57 1.39
CA ARG A 16 -21.24 -6.38 1.27
C ARG A 16 -20.43 -5.07 1.21
N ILE A 17 -19.28 -5.10 0.55
CA ILE A 17 -18.38 -3.95 0.44
C ILE A 17 -19.02 -2.84 -0.41
N THR A 18 -19.09 -1.64 0.13
CA THR A 18 -19.63 -0.43 -0.53
C THR A 18 -18.52 0.44 -1.12
N GLU A 19 -17.36 0.48 -0.48
CA GLU A 19 -16.20 1.28 -0.87
C GLU A 19 -14.94 0.41 -1.01
N VAL A 20 -14.11 0.72 -2.00
CA VAL A 20 -12.84 0.04 -2.25
C VAL A 20 -11.70 1.06 -2.20
N GLU A 21 -10.80 0.89 -1.23
CA GLU A 21 -9.51 1.58 -1.22
C GLU A 21 -8.57 0.87 -2.20
N CYS A 22 -8.36 1.49 -3.35
CA CYS A 22 -7.44 0.99 -4.37
C CYS A 22 -6.05 1.50 -4.05
N VAL A 23 -5.10 0.60 -3.75
CA VAL A 23 -3.77 1.01 -3.28
C VAL A 23 -2.63 0.37 -4.06
N ILE A 24 -1.53 1.11 -4.15
CA ILE A 24 -0.19 0.65 -4.48
C ILE A 24 0.79 1.10 -3.37
N SER A 25 2.00 0.55 -3.33
CA SER A 25 3.09 1.11 -2.51
C SER A 25 4.00 1.97 -3.37
N ASP A 26 4.37 3.15 -2.88
CA ASP A 26 5.50 3.90 -3.43
C ASP A 26 6.85 3.41 -2.87
N LEU A 27 7.95 4.00 -3.36
CA LEU A 27 9.32 3.66 -2.95
C LEU A 27 9.60 3.89 -1.45
N THR A 28 8.84 4.76 -0.81
CA THR A 28 8.98 5.07 0.62
C THR A 28 8.17 4.13 1.52
N GLY A 29 7.38 3.24 0.92
CA GLY A 29 6.49 2.32 1.62
C GLY A 29 5.13 2.93 1.97
N ILE A 30 4.82 4.14 1.48
CA ILE A 30 3.53 4.79 1.71
C ILE A 30 2.50 4.21 0.72
N ALA A 31 1.32 3.89 1.22
CA ALA A 31 0.20 3.48 0.39
C ALA A 31 -0.34 4.69 -0.40
N ARG A 32 -0.40 4.56 -1.73
CA ARG A 32 -0.91 5.58 -2.64
C ARG A 32 -2.07 5.05 -3.45
N GLY A 33 -3.06 5.88 -3.71
CA GLY A 33 -4.19 5.51 -4.56
C GLY A 33 -5.43 6.33 -4.28
N LYS A 34 -6.60 5.70 -4.44
CA LYS A 34 -7.89 6.38 -4.30
C LYS A 34 -8.97 5.44 -3.79
N ILE A 35 -9.99 6.03 -3.21
CA ILE A 35 -11.21 5.33 -2.78
C ILE A 35 -12.23 5.41 -3.92
N ALA A 36 -12.88 4.29 -4.21
CA ALA A 36 -13.91 4.23 -5.23
C ALA A 36 -15.11 3.39 -4.75
N PRO A 37 -16.35 3.79 -5.07
CA PRO A 37 -17.51 2.95 -4.85
C PRO A 37 -17.35 1.60 -5.56
N THR A 38 -17.77 0.50 -4.94
CA THR A 38 -17.60 -0.86 -5.46
C THR A 38 -18.11 -1.01 -6.90
N ALA A 39 -19.25 -0.39 -7.23
CA ALA A 39 -19.81 -0.44 -8.58
C ALA A 39 -18.88 0.20 -9.62
N LYS A 40 -18.26 1.34 -9.29
CA LYS A 40 -17.29 2.03 -10.15
C LYS A 40 -16.02 1.21 -10.29
N PHE A 41 -15.49 0.69 -9.18
CA PHE A 41 -14.31 -0.18 -9.18
C PHE A 41 -14.49 -1.41 -10.09
N LEU A 42 -15.64 -2.09 -9.99
CA LEU A 42 -15.95 -3.26 -10.82
C LEU A 42 -16.09 -2.92 -12.30
N HIS A 43 -16.63 -1.73 -12.62
CA HIS A 43 -16.74 -1.25 -13.99
C HIS A 43 -15.38 -0.87 -14.59
N GLU A 44 -14.55 -0.14 -13.84
CA GLU A 44 -13.22 0.32 -14.29
C GLU A 44 -12.17 -0.80 -14.29
N ARG A 45 -12.40 -1.88 -13.54
CA ARG A 45 -11.51 -3.05 -13.41
C ARG A 45 -10.09 -2.69 -12.94
N GLY A 46 -10.00 -1.70 -12.05
CA GLY A 46 -8.74 -1.19 -11.50
C GLY A 46 -8.75 0.33 -11.42
N MET A 47 -7.57 0.93 -11.43
CA MET A 47 -7.41 2.38 -11.41
C MET A 47 -6.31 2.87 -12.35
N ARG A 48 -6.28 4.19 -12.56
CA ARG A 48 -5.19 4.94 -13.16
C ARG A 48 -4.59 5.87 -12.13
N LEU A 49 -3.27 6.00 -12.16
CA LEU A 49 -2.46 6.91 -11.36
C LEU A 49 -1.29 7.39 -12.24
N PRO A 50 -0.79 8.61 -12.05
CA PRO A 50 0.42 9.07 -12.73
C PRO A 50 1.65 8.32 -12.19
N GLU A 51 2.63 8.07 -13.05
CA GLU A 51 3.89 7.41 -12.65
C GLU A 51 4.68 8.25 -11.64
N SER A 52 4.53 9.59 -11.68
CA SER A 52 5.15 10.52 -10.74
C SER A 52 4.90 10.20 -9.26
N VAL A 53 3.77 9.56 -8.93
CA VAL A 53 3.46 9.14 -7.55
C VAL A 53 4.50 8.17 -6.97
N LEU A 54 5.22 7.42 -7.82
CA LEU A 54 6.27 6.49 -7.40
C LEU A 54 7.57 7.21 -7.02
N LEU A 55 7.75 8.45 -7.45
CA LEU A 55 8.93 9.28 -7.16
C LEU A 55 8.70 10.32 -6.07
N GLN A 56 7.54 10.30 -5.42
CA GLN A 56 7.25 11.19 -4.32
C GLN A 56 8.06 10.79 -3.07
N THR A 57 8.66 11.78 -2.42
CA THR A 57 9.41 11.63 -1.17
C THR A 57 8.48 11.55 0.05
N VAL A 58 9.05 11.20 1.20
CA VAL A 58 8.30 11.13 2.47
C VAL A 58 7.75 12.49 2.93
N THR A 59 8.35 13.59 2.52
CA THR A 59 7.89 14.96 2.83
C THR A 59 6.79 15.44 1.87
N GLY A 60 6.53 14.69 0.80
CA GLY A 60 5.57 15.07 -0.25
C GLY A 60 6.21 15.79 -1.44
N ASP A 61 7.49 16.13 -1.36
CA ASP A 61 8.28 16.69 -2.47
C ASP A 61 8.62 15.60 -3.50
N TYR A 62 9.20 15.99 -4.63
CA TYR A 62 9.71 15.08 -5.66
C TYR A 62 11.25 15.07 -5.67
N VAL A 63 11.83 14.06 -6.33
CA VAL A 63 13.27 14.05 -6.63
C VAL A 63 13.66 15.23 -7.50
N ASP A 64 14.94 15.62 -7.47
CA ASP A 64 15.48 16.73 -8.27
C ASP A 64 15.11 16.61 -9.76
N ASP A 65 14.82 17.73 -10.41
CA ASP A 65 14.31 17.82 -11.77
C ASP A 65 15.10 16.97 -12.79
N ASP A 66 16.43 17.04 -12.74
CA ASP A 66 17.30 16.26 -13.63
C ASP A 66 17.06 14.75 -13.48
N ILE A 67 16.83 14.27 -12.27
CA ILE A 67 16.53 12.84 -12.00
C ILE A 67 15.08 12.54 -12.38
N TYR A 68 14.15 13.43 -12.02
CA TYR A 68 12.72 13.29 -12.28
C TYR A 68 12.44 13.07 -13.78
N TYR A 69 12.97 13.95 -14.64
CA TYR A 69 12.77 13.88 -16.09
C TYR A 69 13.56 12.77 -16.78
N ASN A 70 14.55 12.18 -16.10
CA ASN A 70 15.27 11.00 -16.60
C ASN A 70 14.53 9.70 -16.29
N LEU A 71 13.71 9.68 -15.23
CA LEU A 71 13.01 8.48 -14.76
C LEU A 71 11.57 8.36 -15.28
N LEU A 72 10.97 9.47 -15.69
CA LEU A 72 9.58 9.53 -16.16
C LEU A 72 9.48 10.04 -17.58
N ASP A 73 8.42 9.61 -18.27
CA ASP A 73 7.99 10.28 -19.48
C ASP A 73 7.58 11.73 -19.14
N ALA A 74 8.07 12.71 -19.90
CA ALA A 74 7.77 14.12 -19.68
C ALA A 74 6.27 14.45 -19.74
N ALA A 75 5.45 13.60 -20.36
CA ALA A 75 4.01 13.72 -20.38
C ALA A 75 3.30 13.22 -19.11
N ASP A 76 4.05 12.71 -18.11
CA ASP A 76 3.55 12.09 -16.87
C ASP A 76 2.40 11.12 -17.14
N ILE A 77 2.74 10.06 -17.86
CA ILE A 77 1.74 9.12 -18.37
C ILE A 77 1.15 8.30 -17.22
N ASP A 78 -0.18 8.18 -17.21
CA ASP A 78 -0.87 7.30 -16.28
C ASP A 78 -0.50 5.82 -16.47
N MET A 79 -0.09 5.18 -15.37
CA MET A 79 0.01 3.73 -15.27
C MET A 79 -1.37 3.07 -15.12
N VAL A 80 -1.49 1.84 -15.65
CA VAL A 80 -2.61 0.93 -15.41
C VAL A 80 -2.36 0.23 -14.06
N CYS A 81 -3.19 0.49 -13.06
CA CYS A 81 -3.17 -0.28 -11.82
C CYS A 81 -4.21 -1.40 -11.91
N ARG A 82 -3.77 -2.65 -11.96
CA ARG A 82 -4.64 -3.84 -12.03
C ARG A 82 -4.78 -4.45 -10.64
N PRO A 83 -6.01 -4.72 -10.16
CA PRO A 83 -6.21 -5.25 -8.82
C PRO A 83 -5.71 -6.69 -8.75
N ASP A 84 -5.03 -7.02 -7.65
CA ASP A 84 -4.65 -8.40 -7.33
C ASP A 84 -5.80 -9.07 -6.56
N PRO A 85 -6.50 -10.04 -7.16
CA PRO A 85 -7.67 -10.68 -6.54
C PRO A 85 -7.31 -11.51 -5.29
N THR A 86 -6.03 -11.76 -5.05
CA THR A 86 -5.54 -12.49 -3.87
C THR A 86 -5.10 -11.56 -2.74
N ALA A 87 -5.03 -10.25 -2.99
CA ALA A 87 -4.58 -9.24 -2.04
C ALA A 87 -5.70 -8.24 -1.72
N VAL A 88 -6.83 -8.78 -1.26
CA VAL A 88 -8.03 -8.04 -0.83
C VAL A 88 -8.29 -8.29 0.65
N TYR A 89 -8.56 -7.24 1.41
CA TYR A 89 -8.77 -7.30 2.85
C TYR A 89 -9.88 -6.34 3.29
N GLN A 90 -10.70 -6.73 4.27
CA GLN A 90 -11.67 -5.81 4.88
C GLN A 90 -10.95 -4.83 5.82
N ILE A 91 -11.45 -3.59 5.89
CA ILE A 91 -10.96 -2.57 6.83
C ILE A 91 -11.90 -2.57 8.05
N PRO A 92 -11.52 -3.20 9.18
CA PRO A 92 -12.46 -3.47 10.27
C PRO A 92 -12.84 -2.23 11.09
N TRP A 93 -12.09 -1.14 10.96
CA TRP A 93 -12.35 0.14 11.63
C TRP A 93 -13.07 1.16 10.73
N ALA A 94 -13.35 0.84 9.47
CA ALA A 94 -14.11 1.72 8.59
C ALA A 94 -15.59 1.76 9.03
N ILE A 95 -16.20 2.95 8.95
CA ILE A 95 -17.62 3.14 9.30
C ILE A 95 -18.52 2.42 8.29
N GLU A 96 -18.23 2.62 7.00
CA GLU A 96 -18.89 1.92 5.90
C GLU A 96 -18.13 0.62 5.56
N PRO A 97 -18.81 -0.45 5.09
CA PRO A 97 -18.17 -1.68 4.66
C PRO A 97 -17.12 -1.43 3.57
N THR A 98 -15.84 -1.36 3.96
CA THR A 98 -14.74 -0.95 3.08
C THR A 98 -13.73 -2.08 2.95
N ALA A 99 -13.22 -2.28 1.74
CA ALA A 99 -12.11 -3.19 1.49
C ALA A 99 -10.91 -2.44 0.90
N ILE A 100 -9.71 -2.85 1.30
CA ILE A 100 -8.46 -2.45 0.64
C ILE A 100 -8.09 -3.51 -0.39
N VAL A 101 -7.74 -3.08 -1.61
CA VAL A 101 -7.30 -3.94 -2.71
C VAL A 101 -5.94 -3.45 -3.18
N ILE A 102 -4.93 -4.32 -3.10
CA ILE A 102 -3.58 -4.01 -3.57
C ILE A 102 -3.52 -4.23 -5.09
N HIS A 103 -2.90 -3.29 -5.80
CA HIS A 103 -2.78 -3.32 -7.25
C HIS A 103 -1.32 -3.55 -7.70
N ASP A 104 -1.18 -4.21 -8.84
CA ASP A 104 0.04 -4.21 -9.63
C ASP A 104 -0.02 -3.11 -10.68
N THR A 105 1.12 -2.51 -11.02
CA THR A 105 1.19 -1.39 -11.96
C THR A 105 1.80 -1.80 -13.29
N PHE A 106 1.20 -1.35 -14.39
CA PHE A 106 1.64 -1.64 -15.75
C PHE A 106 1.61 -0.38 -16.62
N ASP A 107 2.46 -0.33 -17.63
CA ASP A 107 2.39 0.69 -18.67
C ASP A 107 1.19 0.45 -19.63
N LYS A 108 1.05 1.32 -20.63
CA LYS A 108 0.00 1.22 -21.65
C LYS A 108 0.14 -0.02 -22.55
N GLN A 109 1.34 -0.56 -22.69
CA GLN A 109 1.65 -1.76 -23.46
C GLN A 109 1.43 -3.04 -22.64
N GLY A 110 1.20 -2.91 -21.33
CA GLY A 110 0.99 -4.01 -20.41
C GLY A 110 2.27 -4.56 -19.78
N ASN A 111 3.42 -3.89 -19.93
CA ASN A 111 4.65 -4.24 -19.23
C ASN A 111 4.58 -3.76 -17.76
N PRO A 112 5.14 -4.49 -16.79
CA PRO A 112 5.19 -4.03 -15.41
C PRO A 112 6.00 -2.74 -15.28
N ILE A 113 5.51 -1.77 -14.50
CA ILE A 113 6.29 -0.56 -14.17
C ILE A 113 7.47 -0.94 -13.29
N GLU A 114 8.69 -0.64 -13.73
CA GLU A 114 9.92 -1.05 -13.04
C GLU A 114 10.14 -0.31 -11.72
N LEU A 115 9.64 0.92 -11.60
CA LEU A 115 9.72 1.74 -10.38
C LEU A 115 8.80 1.24 -9.25
N SER A 116 7.87 0.32 -9.53
CA SER A 116 6.97 -0.20 -8.50
C SER A 116 7.67 -1.21 -7.59
N PRO A 117 7.74 -0.97 -6.26
CA PRO A 117 8.32 -1.91 -5.31
C PRO A 117 7.70 -3.31 -5.39
N ARG A 118 6.38 -3.40 -5.64
CA ARG A 118 5.68 -4.68 -5.76
C ARG A 118 6.12 -5.45 -7.00
N ASN A 119 6.33 -4.78 -8.14
CA ASN A 119 6.86 -5.41 -9.35
C ASN A 119 8.33 -5.84 -9.18
N VAL A 120 9.14 -5.02 -8.51
CA VAL A 120 10.53 -5.38 -8.15
C VAL A 120 10.54 -6.63 -7.26
N LEU A 121 9.67 -6.69 -6.24
CA LEU A 121 9.54 -7.87 -5.39
C LEU A 121 9.15 -9.12 -6.20
N LYS A 122 8.19 -9.00 -7.13
CA LYS A 122 7.83 -10.12 -8.02
C LYS A 122 9.01 -10.61 -8.87
N LYS A 123 9.84 -9.70 -9.37
CA LYS A 123 11.09 -10.06 -10.08
C LYS A 123 12.05 -10.81 -9.16
N VAL A 124 12.26 -10.34 -7.93
CA VAL A 124 13.10 -11.03 -6.94
C VAL A 124 12.56 -12.43 -6.63
N LEU A 125 11.25 -12.57 -6.35
CA LEU A 125 10.62 -13.86 -6.08
C LEU A 125 10.77 -14.85 -7.25
N LYS A 126 10.70 -14.37 -8.50
CA LYS A 126 10.96 -15.19 -9.68
C LYS A 126 12.40 -15.73 -9.69
N LEU A 127 13.40 -14.91 -9.32
CA LEU A 127 14.79 -15.35 -9.24
C LEU A 127 15.01 -16.45 -8.17
N TYR A 128 14.27 -16.39 -7.06
CA TYR A 128 14.26 -17.48 -6.08
C TYR A 128 13.64 -18.75 -6.66
N ALA A 129 12.48 -18.63 -7.32
CA ALA A 129 11.78 -19.75 -7.93
C ALA A 129 12.61 -20.46 -9.01
N GLU A 130 13.37 -19.71 -9.83
CA GLU A 130 14.29 -20.25 -10.84
C GLU A 130 15.40 -21.14 -10.24
N LYS A 131 15.73 -20.94 -8.96
CA LYS A 131 16.67 -21.77 -8.21
C LYS A 131 15.98 -22.90 -7.41
N GLY A 132 14.66 -23.01 -7.50
CA GLY A 132 13.87 -23.93 -6.68
C GLY A 132 13.83 -23.53 -5.20
N TRP A 133 14.07 -22.25 -4.88
CA TRP A 133 14.07 -21.74 -3.51
C TRP A 133 12.73 -21.11 -3.15
N GLN A 134 12.34 -21.27 -1.89
CA GLN A 134 11.18 -20.60 -1.29
C GLN A 134 11.66 -19.64 -0.20
N PRO A 135 11.68 -18.32 -0.44
CA PRO A 135 12.07 -17.36 0.58
C PRO A 135 11.01 -17.31 1.69
N ILE A 136 11.45 -17.36 2.95
CA ILE A 136 10.62 -17.15 4.14
C ILE A 136 11.08 -15.85 4.80
N VAL A 137 10.13 -14.94 5.02
CA VAL A 137 10.40 -13.62 5.62
C VAL A 137 9.51 -13.47 6.84
N ALA A 138 10.09 -13.02 7.96
CA ALA A 138 9.38 -12.73 9.20
C ALA A 138 9.79 -11.31 9.66
N PRO A 139 9.11 -10.26 9.17
CA PRO A 139 9.39 -8.90 9.61
C PRO A 139 8.87 -8.70 11.04
N GLU A 140 9.70 -8.13 11.90
CA GLU A 140 9.31 -7.69 13.24
C GLU A 140 9.16 -6.16 13.23
N MET A 141 7.94 -5.68 13.51
CA MET A 141 7.63 -4.25 13.56
C MET A 141 7.51 -3.80 15.02
N GLU A 142 8.49 -3.04 15.48
CA GLU A 142 8.43 -2.37 16.78
C GLU A 142 7.80 -0.99 16.61
N PHE A 143 6.96 -0.60 17.56
CA PHE A 143 6.36 0.75 17.57
C PHE A 143 6.20 1.26 19.00
N TYR A 144 6.12 2.58 19.14
CA TYR A 144 5.87 3.25 20.41
C TYR A 144 4.47 3.82 20.44
N LEU A 145 3.76 3.62 21.56
CA LEU A 145 2.54 4.37 21.86
C LEU A 145 2.90 5.56 22.73
N THR A 146 2.55 6.75 22.27
CA THR A 146 2.82 8.00 23.00
C THR A 146 1.53 8.66 23.44
N LYS A 147 1.61 9.48 24.50
CA LYS A 147 0.58 10.46 24.79
C LYS A 147 0.47 11.43 23.62
N ARG A 148 -0.74 11.95 23.37
CA ARG A 148 -0.95 13.06 22.43
C ARG A 148 -0.04 14.25 22.82
N CYS A 149 0.73 14.72 21.86
CA CYS A 149 1.66 15.84 22.00
C CYS A 149 1.25 16.90 20.97
N GLU A 150 0.80 18.08 21.44
CA GLU A 150 0.35 19.16 20.56
C GLU A 150 1.47 20.16 20.25
N ASP A 151 2.51 20.18 21.09
CA ASP A 151 3.67 21.05 20.95
C ASP A 151 4.88 20.22 20.48
N PRO A 152 5.32 20.36 19.22
CA PRO A 152 6.43 19.59 18.67
C PRO A 152 7.79 19.89 19.32
N ASP A 153 7.92 20.99 20.06
CA ASP A 153 9.15 21.35 20.77
C ASP A 153 9.30 20.59 22.11
N LEU A 154 8.25 19.89 22.55
CA LEU A 154 8.27 19.08 23.77
C LEU A 154 8.57 17.60 23.48
N PRO A 155 9.30 16.90 24.38
CA PRO A 155 9.57 15.48 24.21
C PRO A 155 8.29 14.64 24.30
N LEU A 156 8.23 13.57 23.50
CA LEU A 156 7.17 12.57 23.56
C LEU A 156 7.11 11.92 24.95
N GLN A 157 5.89 11.78 25.48
CA GLN A 157 5.62 11.19 26.79
C GLN A 157 4.86 9.87 26.65
N VAL A 158 5.01 8.98 27.64
CA VAL A 158 4.23 7.75 27.73
C VAL A 158 2.75 8.05 28.02
N PRO A 159 1.79 7.34 27.39
CA PRO A 159 0.38 7.52 27.68
C PRO A 159 0.03 6.97 29.08
N LEU A 160 -1.03 7.51 29.68
CA LEU A 160 -1.61 6.90 30.88
C LEU A 160 -2.37 5.63 30.44
N GLY A 161 -2.00 4.49 31.01
CA GLY A 161 -2.70 3.23 30.76
C GLY A 161 -4.10 3.24 31.38
N ARG A 162 -4.87 2.18 31.14
CA ARG A 162 -6.23 2.01 31.71
C ARG A 162 -6.28 2.05 33.23
N SER A 163 -5.16 1.74 33.90
CA SER A 163 -4.99 1.82 35.35
C SER A 163 -4.82 3.25 35.88
N GLY A 164 -4.77 4.25 34.99
CA GLY A 164 -4.45 5.64 35.33
C GLY A 164 -2.96 5.88 35.63
N ARG A 165 -2.10 4.86 35.48
CA ARG A 165 -0.66 4.96 35.70
C ARG A 165 0.07 4.97 34.37
N ALA A 166 1.12 5.79 34.30
CA ALA A 166 2.10 5.72 33.22
C ALA A 166 2.90 4.42 33.38
N GLU A 167 3.15 3.75 32.26
CA GLU A 167 4.09 2.63 32.25
C GLU A 167 5.50 3.15 32.56
N SER A 168 6.11 2.59 33.60
CA SER A 168 7.46 2.94 34.04
C SER A 168 8.53 2.00 33.48
N GLY A 169 8.13 0.91 32.82
CA GLY A 169 9.02 -0.11 32.28
C GLY A 169 9.27 0.09 30.79
N ARG A 170 10.51 0.36 30.41
CA ARG A 170 11.00 0.16 29.04
C ARG A 170 11.62 -1.23 28.97
N GLN A 171 10.81 -2.28 28.98
CA GLN A 171 11.33 -3.63 28.86
C GLN A 171 11.05 -4.14 27.44
N SER A 172 11.98 -3.85 26.53
CA SER A 172 11.85 -4.22 25.11
C SER A 172 11.73 -5.72 24.84
N PHE A 173 11.89 -6.59 25.86
CA PHE A 173 11.86 -8.05 25.71
C PHE A 173 11.33 -8.79 26.96
N SER A 174 10.55 -8.14 27.83
CA SER A 174 9.98 -8.85 29.00
C SER A 174 8.60 -9.41 28.73
N ILE A 175 8.41 -10.66 29.13
CA ILE A 175 7.11 -11.35 29.18
C ILE A 175 6.39 -10.96 30.46
#